data_AF-A0AAU7UE80-F1
#
_entry.id   AF-A0AAU7UE80-F1
#
_cell.length_a   1.000
_cell.length_b   1.000
_cell.length_c   1.000
_cell.angle_alpha   90.00
_cell.angle_beta   90.00
_cell.angle_gamma   90.00
#
_symmetry.space_group_name_H-M   'P 1'
#
loop_
_entity.id
_entity.type
_entity.pdbx_description
1 polymer ?
#
loop_
_entity_poly.entity_id
_entity_poly.type
_entity_poly.pdbx_seq_one_letter_code
_entity_poly.pdbx_strand_id
1 'polypeptide(L)'
;MLLSIDWDAYSGPAEHVFDAPIWGTADREYDRLEAWRERVRKRGGQEWTALGPDYPLYPGWERLRRYAGVPAFLAWSHAHAQTWLERFPGRDVLNIDSHHDLVNRRGDAQRWRPGNWAGLGLETGLIRHYTVRYPAWHQTLRVAEGYDLERTRAELEPLLLPELWSRLTLERGDQLPEPAQVEALLLVQSPAWTSPAHDDALFQVVEWLQPQVLSAVCRRT
;
A
#
# COMPACT_ATOMS: atom_id res chain seq x y z
N MET A 1 14.14 -7.00 9.82
CA MET A 1 13.66 -6.44 8.53
C MET A 1 12.54 -5.45 8.83
N LEU A 2 12.25 -4.54 7.90
CA LEU A 2 11.12 -3.63 7.98
C LEU A 2 9.93 -4.23 7.25
N LEU A 3 8.73 -4.06 7.81
CA LEU A 3 7.48 -4.50 7.21
C LEU A 3 6.62 -3.28 6.87
N SER A 4 6.35 -3.05 5.59
CA SER A 4 5.37 -2.08 5.12
C SER A 4 4.10 -2.82 4.72
N ILE A 5 2.95 -2.33 5.15
CA ILE A 5 1.62 -2.84 4.83
C ILE A 5 0.82 -1.69 4.26
N ASP A 6 0.51 -1.75 2.97
CA ASP A 6 -0.55 -0.95 2.39
C ASP A 6 -1.91 -1.61 2.66
N TRP A 7 -2.88 -0.80 3.10
CA TRP A 7 -4.23 -1.28 3.36
C TRP A 7 -4.96 -1.71 2.08
N ASP A 8 -4.53 -1.26 0.90
CA ASP A 8 -5.08 -1.74 -0.38
C ASP A 8 -4.80 -3.24 -0.63
N ALA A 9 -3.83 -3.83 0.06
CA ALA A 9 -3.62 -5.27 0.08
C ALA A 9 -4.81 -6.05 0.64
N TYR A 10 -5.65 -5.41 1.46
CA TYR A 10 -6.86 -5.99 2.05
C TYR A 10 -8.13 -5.30 1.56
N SER A 11 -8.10 -4.00 1.32
CA SER A 11 -9.21 -3.20 0.80
C SER A 11 -9.00 -2.91 -0.69
N GLY A 12 -8.93 -3.96 -1.51
CA GLY A 12 -8.60 -3.87 -2.92
C GLY A 12 -9.82 -3.86 -3.85
N PRO A 13 -9.69 -3.39 -5.10
CA PRO A 13 -10.74 -3.42 -6.11
C PRO A 13 -10.95 -4.83 -6.72
N ALA A 14 -12.17 -5.11 -7.16
CA ALA A 14 -12.51 -6.23 -8.02
C ALA A 14 -12.17 -5.96 -9.51
N GLU A 15 -12.07 -7.02 -10.33
CA GLU A 15 -11.55 -6.95 -11.72
C GLU A 15 -12.22 -5.93 -12.62
N HIS A 16 -13.53 -5.74 -12.51
CA HIS A 16 -14.27 -4.83 -13.37
C HIS A 16 -14.25 -3.37 -12.91
N VAL A 17 -13.52 -3.05 -11.83
CA VAL A 17 -13.51 -1.74 -11.17
C VAL A 17 -12.10 -1.35 -10.71
N PHE A 18 -11.07 -1.91 -11.35
CA PHE A 18 -9.66 -1.56 -11.10
C PHE A 18 -9.35 -0.16 -11.62
N ASP A 19 -9.92 0.82 -10.92
CA ASP A 19 -9.81 2.25 -11.16
C ASP A 19 -9.94 2.93 -9.80
N ALA A 20 -8.83 3.48 -9.31
CA ALA A 20 -8.84 4.29 -8.10
C ALA A 20 -9.70 5.53 -8.36
N PRO A 21 -10.81 5.77 -7.61
CA PRO A 21 -11.65 6.95 -7.81
C PRO A 21 -10.90 8.29 -7.70
N ILE A 22 -9.70 8.26 -7.14
CA ILE A 22 -8.89 9.42 -6.72
C ILE A 22 -7.54 9.45 -7.47
N TRP A 23 -7.30 8.53 -8.42
CA TRP A 23 -6.04 8.54 -9.18
C TRP A 23 -5.92 9.81 -10.03
N GLY A 24 -4.92 10.64 -9.69
CA GLY A 24 -4.66 11.90 -10.40
C GLY A 24 -5.52 13.09 -9.96
N THR A 25 -6.33 12.97 -8.91
CA THR A 25 -6.98 14.13 -8.28
C THR A 25 -6.07 14.78 -7.24
N ALA A 26 -6.44 15.98 -6.74
CA ALA A 26 -5.71 16.60 -5.65
C ALA A 26 -5.79 15.72 -4.39
N ASP A 27 -4.65 15.40 -3.79
CA ASP A 27 -4.56 14.58 -2.58
C ASP A 27 -4.97 15.39 -1.34
N ARG A 28 -6.25 15.77 -1.28
CA ARG A 28 -6.88 16.46 -0.15
C ARG A 28 -7.98 15.59 0.41
N GLU A 29 -8.16 15.64 1.72
CA GLU A 29 -9.13 14.81 2.46
C GLU A 29 -10.57 14.95 1.92
N TYR A 30 -11.01 16.18 1.66
CA TYR A 30 -12.39 16.43 1.20
C TYR A 30 -12.62 15.97 -0.24
N ASP A 31 -11.63 16.12 -1.12
CA ASP A 31 -11.70 15.64 -2.52
C ASP A 31 -11.82 14.11 -2.54
N ARG A 32 -11.25 13.46 -1.53
CA ARG A 32 -11.25 12.01 -1.36
C ARG A 32 -12.61 11.45 -0.95
N LEU A 33 -13.21 12.00 0.12
CA LEU A 33 -14.53 11.57 0.57
C LEU A 33 -15.61 11.84 -0.49
N GLU A 34 -15.54 12.98 -1.19
CA GLU A 34 -16.51 13.27 -2.26
C GLU A 34 -16.37 12.33 -3.45
N ALA A 35 -15.15 11.95 -3.85
CA ALA A 35 -14.96 10.97 -4.93
C ALA A 35 -15.56 9.59 -4.57
N TRP A 36 -15.38 9.14 -3.32
CA TRP A 36 -16.01 7.92 -2.82
C TRP A 36 -17.53 8.04 -2.71
N ARG A 37 -18.07 9.16 -2.20
CA ARG A 37 -19.51 9.45 -2.16
C ARG A 37 -20.11 9.43 -3.56
N GLU A 38 -19.42 9.99 -4.54
CA GLU A 38 -19.87 9.98 -5.93
C GLU A 38 -19.91 8.56 -6.51
N ARG A 39 -18.93 7.69 -6.18
CA ARG A 39 -19.02 6.27 -6.56
C ARG A 39 -20.21 5.57 -5.91
N VAL A 40 -20.49 5.83 -4.63
CA VAL A 40 -21.69 5.30 -3.94
C VAL A 40 -22.96 5.71 -4.69
N ARG A 41 -23.09 7.00 -5.05
CA ARG A 41 -24.24 7.52 -5.83
C ARG A 41 -24.37 6.86 -7.20
N LYS A 42 -23.26 6.68 -7.93
CA LYS A 42 -23.23 5.98 -9.24
C LYS A 42 -23.65 4.51 -9.15
N ARG A 43 -23.49 3.88 -7.99
CA ARG A 43 -24.00 2.53 -7.69
C ARG A 43 -25.45 2.53 -7.19
N GLY A 44 -26.11 3.68 -7.14
CA GLY A 44 -27.48 3.82 -6.64
C GLY A 44 -27.60 3.69 -5.13
N GLY A 45 -26.48 3.76 -4.39
CA GLY A 45 -26.44 3.67 -2.94
C GLY A 45 -26.50 5.03 -2.25
N GLN A 46 -26.78 5.00 -0.96
CA GLN A 46 -26.61 6.13 -0.04
C GLN A 46 -25.53 5.87 1.03
N GLU A 47 -25.16 4.59 1.19
CA GLU A 47 -24.24 4.09 2.21
C GLU A 47 -23.03 3.41 1.56
N TRP A 48 -21.92 3.34 2.31
CA TRP A 48 -20.66 2.75 1.84
C TRP A 48 -20.77 1.27 1.46
N THR A 49 -21.76 0.56 2.01
CA THR A 49 -22.03 -0.86 1.70
C THR A 49 -22.32 -1.10 0.20
N ALA A 50 -22.79 -0.07 -0.52
CA ALA A 50 -22.98 -0.14 -1.96
C ALA A 50 -21.68 -0.39 -2.75
N LEU A 51 -20.52 -0.13 -2.15
CA LEU A 51 -19.20 -0.36 -2.74
C LEU A 51 -18.69 -1.78 -2.52
N GLY A 52 -19.29 -2.58 -1.64
CA GLY A 52 -18.79 -3.91 -1.26
C GLY A 52 -18.51 -4.87 -2.43
N PRO A 53 -19.37 -4.93 -3.46
CA PRO A 53 -19.09 -5.77 -4.65
C PRO A 53 -17.88 -5.30 -5.47
N ASP A 54 -17.60 -3.99 -5.46
CA ASP A 54 -16.52 -3.37 -6.24
C ASP A 54 -15.20 -3.34 -5.48
N TYR A 55 -15.26 -3.22 -4.16
CA TYR A 55 -14.14 -3.10 -3.25
C TYR A 55 -14.39 -4.01 -2.06
N PRO A 56 -14.17 -5.34 -2.20
CA PRO A 56 -14.29 -6.26 -1.09
C PRO A 56 -13.18 -6.06 -0.05
N LEU A 57 -13.47 -6.38 1.21
CA LEU A 57 -12.45 -6.57 2.23
C LEU A 57 -11.94 -8.03 2.17
N TYR A 58 -10.74 -8.21 1.65
CA TYR A 58 -10.08 -9.50 1.59
C TYR A 58 -9.65 -9.95 2.99
N PRO A 59 -9.75 -11.26 3.31
CA PRO A 59 -9.43 -11.79 4.64
C PRO A 59 -7.92 -11.74 4.93
N GLY A 60 -7.57 -11.88 6.22
CA GLY A 60 -6.18 -12.08 6.65
C GLY A 60 -5.55 -10.85 7.30
N TRP A 61 -6.18 -9.68 7.22
CA TRP A 61 -5.78 -8.49 7.95
C TRP A 61 -5.83 -8.71 9.47
N GLU A 62 -6.69 -9.61 9.95
CA GLU A 62 -6.78 -9.97 11.37
C GLU A 62 -5.48 -10.57 11.90
N ARG A 63 -4.68 -11.21 11.01
CA ARG A 63 -3.37 -11.76 11.35
C ARG A 63 -2.39 -10.66 11.79
N LEU A 64 -2.60 -9.40 11.40
CA LEU A 64 -1.75 -8.27 11.79
C LEU A 64 -1.73 -8.04 13.30
N ARG A 65 -2.75 -8.53 14.05
CA ARG A 65 -2.75 -8.53 15.52
C ARG A 65 -1.48 -9.16 16.12
N ARG A 66 -0.84 -10.11 15.42
CA ARG A 66 0.38 -10.77 15.87
C ARG A 66 1.57 -9.82 16.05
N TYR A 67 1.53 -8.63 15.45
CA TYR A 67 2.58 -7.62 15.56
C TYR A 67 2.33 -6.62 16.70
N ALA A 68 1.33 -6.85 17.55
CA ALA A 68 1.16 -6.05 18.76
C ALA A 68 2.45 -6.06 19.60
N GLY A 69 2.95 -4.86 19.95
CA GLY A 69 4.22 -4.66 20.65
C GLY A 69 5.45 -4.50 19.75
N VAL A 70 5.34 -4.73 18.43
CA VAL A 70 6.37 -4.31 17.46
C VAL A 70 6.26 -2.80 17.25
N PRO A 71 7.38 -2.05 17.17
CA PRO A 71 7.32 -0.63 16.83
C PRO A 71 6.54 -0.39 15.53
N ALA A 72 5.42 0.32 15.63
CA ALA A 72 4.52 0.54 14.51
C ALA A 72 4.39 2.03 14.18
N PHE A 73 4.17 2.32 12.91
CA PHE A 73 3.99 3.65 12.36
C PHE A 73 2.74 3.70 11.50
N LEU A 74 2.01 4.81 11.53
CA LEU A 74 0.81 5.02 10.74
C LEU A 74 1.00 6.19 9.78
N ALA A 75 0.68 5.98 8.51
CA ALA A 75 0.72 7.02 7.51
C ALA A 75 -0.52 7.00 6.61
N TRP A 76 -0.90 8.18 6.14
CA TRP A 76 -1.90 8.36 5.08
C TRP A 76 -1.50 7.68 3.77
N SER A 77 -0.20 7.75 3.44
CA SER A 77 0.36 7.31 2.16
C SER A 77 1.84 7.00 2.33
N HIS A 78 2.40 6.10 1.50
CA HIS A 78 3.85 5.89 1.46
C HIS A 78 4.67 7.09 0.99
N ALA A 79 4.06 8.18 0.55
CA ALA A 79 4.78 9.45 0.42
C ALA A 79 5.49 9.86 1.74
N HIS A 80 5.02 9.37 2.89
CA HIS A 80 5.63 9.58 4.20
C HIS A 80 6.62 8.49 4.63
N ALA A 81 6.86 7.47 3.79
CA ALA A 81 7.77 6.36 4.11
C ALA A 81 9.22 6.83 4.29
N GLN A 82 9.62 7.95 3.68
CA GLN A 82 10.96 8.52 3.85
C GLN A 82 11.31 8.72 5.33
N THR A 83 10.44 9.38 6.10
CA THR A 83 10.65 9.66 7.53
C THR A 83 10.74 8.37 8.35
N TRP A 84 10.09 7.31 7.91
CA TRP A 84 10.21 5.99 8.54
C TRP A 84 11.55 5.33 8.21
N LEU A 85 11.94 5.32 6.93
CA LEU A 85 13.22 4.75 6.48
C LEU A 85 14.43 5.46 7.08
N GLU A 86 14.39 6.79 7.25
CA GLU A 86 15.45 7.56 7.89
C GLU A 86 15.72 7.14 9.34
N ARG A 87 14.73 6.54 10.02
CA ARG A 87 14.91 5.97 11.37
C ARG A 87 15.55 4.58 11.36
N PHE A 88 15.48 3.88 10.24
CA PHE A 88 15.96 2.51 10.08
C PHE A 88 16.75 2.35 8.76
N PRO A 89 17.83 3.12 8.55
CA PRO A 89 18.53 3.15 7.27
C PRO A 89 19.22 1.82 6.97
N GLY A 90 19.23 1.43 5.69
CA GLY A 90 19.96 0.27 5.19
C GLY A 90 19.37 -1.08 5.61
N ARG A 91 18.09 -1.12 5.97
CA ARG A 91 17.37 -2.37 6.27
C ARG A 91 16.74 -2.97 5.02
N ASP A 92 16.51 -4.28 5.08
CA ASP A 92 15.65 -4.94 4.10
C ASP A 92 14.19 -4.60 4.39
N VAL A 93 13.42 -4.36 3.34
CA VAL A 93 12.01 -4.00 3.40
C VAL A 93 11.20 -5.06 2.69
N LEU A 94 10.19 -5.58 3.37
CA LEU A 94 9.08 -6.31 2.77
C LEU A 94 7.87 -5.36 2.73
N ASN A 95 7.36 -5.07 1.53
CA ASN A 95 6.14 -4.30 1.32
C ASN A 95 5.01 -5.24 0.87
N ILE A 96 3.91 -5.28 1.62
CA ILE A 96 2.68 -5.97 1.25
C ILE A 96 1.73 -4.93 0.71
N ASP A 97 1.51 -4.97 -0.59
CA ASP A 97 0.98 -3.84 -1.34
C ASP A 97 0.43 -4.31 -2.70
N SER A 98 -0.66 -3.72 -3.16
CA SER A 98 -1.15 -3.96 -4.52
C SER A 98 -0.25 -3.36 -5.61
N HIS A 99 0.70 -2.50 -5.24
CA HIS A 99 1.58 -1.75 -6.15
C HIS A 99 3.06 -1.96 -5.84
N HIS A 100 3.89 -1.84 -6.88
CA HIS A 100 5.34 -2.02 -6.73
C HIS A 100 6.03 -0.84 -6.03
N ASP A 101 5.53 0.39 -6.20
CA ASP A 101 6.04 1.64 -5.62
C ASP A 101 7.52 1.97 -5.92
N LEU A 102 7.97 1.61 -7.11
CA LEU A 102 9.36 1.71 -7.54
C LEU A 102 9.61 2.91 -8.45
N VAL A 103 8.61 3.33 -9.22
CA VAL A 103 8.79 4.34 -10.28
C VAL A 103 7.52 5.16 -10.46
N ASN A 104 7.70 6.47 -10.57
CA ASN A 104 6.63 7.39 -10.93
C ASN A 104 7.04 8.17 -12.18
N ARG A 105 6.27 8.05 -13.25
CA ARG A 105 6.58 8.66 -14.56
C ARG A 105 6.22 10.15 -14.65
N ARG A 106 5.62 10.76 -13.61
CA ARG A 106 5.11 12.13 -13.67
C ARG A 106 5.75 13.06 -12.64
N GLY A 107 6.21 14.21 -13.11
CA GLY A 107 6.73 15.31 -12.29
C GLY A 107 8.19 15.11 -11.89
N ASP A 108 8.60 15.77 -10.81
CA ASP A 108 9.95 15.62 -10.24
C ASP A 108 10.19 14.18 -9.76
N ALA A 109 11.20 13.54 -10.35
CA ALA A 109 11.60 12.16 -10.07
C ALA A 109 12.22 11.99 -8.68
N GLN A 110 12.83 13.04 -8.12
CA GLN A 110 13.47 13.01 -6.79
C GLN A 110 12.48 13.26 -5.65
N ARG A 111 11.25 13.64 -5.97
CA ARG A 111 10.19 13.79 -4.98
C ARG A 111 9.66 12.42 -4.56
N TRP A 112 9.66 12.18 -3.25
CA TRP A 112 8.99 11.04 -2.62
C TRP A 112 7.48 11.11 -2.82
N ARG A 113 6.94 10.06 -3.42
CA ARG A 113 5.53 9.88 -3.77
C ARG A 113 5.13 8.42 -3.46
N PRO A 114 3.82 8.11 -3.39
CA PRO A 114 3.39 6.73 -3.18
C PRO A 114 4.00 5.81 -4.25
N GLY A 115 3.81 6.10 -5.54
CA GLY A 115 4.33 5.22 -6.60
C GLY A 115 5.86 5.09 -6.77
N ASN A 116 6.72 5.76 -6.00
CA ASN A 116 8.19 5.66 -6.16
C ASN A 116 9.03 5.61 -4.88
N TRP A 117 8.43 5.57 -3.69
CA TRP A 117 9.18 5.66 -2.43
C TRP A 117 10.21 4.52 -2.28
N ALA A 118 9.88 3.31 -2.73
CA ALA A 118 10.78 2.16 -2.60
C ALA A 118 11.96 2.26 -3.57
N GLY A 119 11.71 2.76 -4.79
CA GLY A 119 12.76 3.04 -5.77
C GLY A 119 13.75 4.08 -5.26
N LEU A 120 13.24 5.21 -4.76
CA LEU A 120 14.08 6.25 -4.14
C LEU A 120 14.81 5.73 -2.89
N GLY A 121 14.16 4.89 -2.08
CA GLY A 121 14.79 4.24 -0.94
C GLY A 121 15.97 3.34 -1.34
N LEU A 122 15.86 2.60 -2.44
CA LEU A 122 16.94 1.77 -2.99
C LEU A 122 18.10 2.60 -3.57
N GLU A 123 17.77 3.67 -4.31
CA GLU A 123 18.75 4.59 -4.92
C GLU A 123 19.55 5.36 -3.86
N THR A 124 18.89 5.83 -2.81
CA THR A 124 19.51 6.60 -1.71
C THR A 124 20.20 5.71 -0.67
N GLY A 125 20.10 4.39 -0.78
CA GLY A 125 20.69 3.44 0.17
C GLY A 125 19.93 3.33 1.51
N LEU A 126 18.77 3.98 1.64
CA LEU A 126 17.88 3.82 2.79
C LEU A 126 17.27 2.41 2.85
N ILE A 127 17.12 1.74 1.71
CA ILE A 127 16.70 0.34 1.58
C ILE A 127 17.86 -0.50 1.05
N ARG A 128 18.15 -1.61 1.74
CA ARG A 128 19.18 -2.56 1.32
C ARG A 128 18.65 -3.55 0.28
N HIS A 129 17.57 -4.26 0.60
CA HIS A 129 16.80 -5.07 -0.34
C HIS A 129 15.33 -4.73 -0.21
N TYR A 130 14.62 -4.70 -1.33
CA TYR A 130 13.18 -4.48 -1.37
C TYR A 130 12.50 -5.72 -1.94
N THR A 131 11.49 -6.22 -1.21
CA THR A 131 10.56 -7.22 -1.70
C THR A 131 9.18 -6.61 -1.70
N VAL A 132 8.55 -6.51 -2.87
CA VAL A 132 7.09 -6.31 -2.93
C VAL A 132 6.44 -7.68 -3.01
N ARG A 133 5.53 -7.95 -2.06
CA ARG A 133 4.68 -9.11 -2.04
C ARG A 133 3.26 -8.66 -2.35
N TYR A 134 2.85 -8.87 -3.59
CA TYR A 134 1.49 -8.61 -4.01
C TYR A 134 0.52 -9.56 -3.30
N PRO A 135 -0.70 -9.10 -3.00
CA PRO A 135 -1.70 -9.94 -2.35
C PRO A 135 -2.05 -11.20 -3.15
N ALA A 136 -2.32 -12.30 -2.45
CA ALA A 136 -2.67 -13.57 -3.09
C ALA A 136 -3.87 -13.46 -4.06
N TRP A 137 -4.85 -12.60 -3.77
CA TRP A 137 -6.03 -12.39 -4.61
C TRP A 137 -5.70 -11.78 -5.99
N HIS A 138 -4.49 -11.23 -6.19
CA HIS A 138 -4.04 -10.80 -7.51
C HIS A 138 -3.96 -11.95 -8.53
N GLN A 139 -3.91 -13.22 -8.07
CA GLN A 139 -3.84 -14.38 -8.96
C GLN A 139 -5.03 -14.50 -9.93
N THR A 140 -6.17 -13.89 -9.59
CA THR A 140 -7.41 -13.91 -10.39
C THR A 140 -7.75 -12.56 -11.00
N LEU A 141 -6.85 -11.57 -10.92
CA LEU A 141 -7.13 -10.19 -11.28
C LEU A 141 -6.17 -9.70 -12.36
N ARG A 142 -6.53 -9.89 -13.64
CA ARG A 142 -5.59 -9.73 -14.78
C ARG A 142 -4.98 -8.33 -14.93
N VAL A 143 -5.71 -7.34 -14.46
CA VAL A 143 -5.37 -5.92 -14.50
C VAL A 143 -4.39 -5.52 -13.40
N ALA A 144 -4.24 -6.32 -12.33
CA ALA A 144 -3.32 -5.99 -11.24
C ALA A 144 -1.86 -6.29 -11.61
N GLU A 145 -0.95 -5.53 -11.02
CA GLU A 145 0.50 -5.69 -11.20
C GLU A 145 0.95 -7.09 -10.77
N GLY A 146 0.50 -7.53 -9.59
CA GLY A 146 0.82 -8.86 -9.07
C GLY A 146 0.24 -10.06 -9.82
N TYR A 147 -0.55 -9.89 -10.90
CA TYR A 147 -1.10 -11.01 -11.66
C TYR A 147 -0.04 -11.73 -12.51
N ASP A 148 0.70 -10.95 -13.30
CA ASP A 148 1.75 -11.43 -14.20
C ASP A 148 3.07 -10.74 -13.82
N LEU A 149 3.85 -11.42 -12.96
CA LEU A 149 5.10 -10.89 -12.43
C LEU A 149 6.18 -10.74 -13.51
N GLU A 150 6.11 -11.53 -14.58
CA GLU A 150 7.04 -11.42 -15.71
C GLU A 150 6.72 -10.16 -16.53
N ARG A 151 5.43 -9.92 -16.82
CA ARG A 151 4.97 -8.67 -17.44
C ARG A 151 5.38 -7.46 -16.61
N THR A 152 5.10 -7.46 -15.31
CA THR A 152 5.46 -6.33 -14.42
C THR A 152 6.97 -6.13 -14.35
N ARG A 153 7.77 -7.21 -14.32
CA ARG A 153 9.23 -7.10 -14.42
C ARG A 153 9.66 -6.44 -15.73
N ALA A 154 9.11 -6.88 -16.86
CA ALA A 154 9.43 -6.32 -18.18
C ALA A 154 9.04 -4.83 -18.31
N GLU A 155 7.94 -4.41 -17.67
CA GLU A 155 7.50 -3.01 -17.63
C GLU A 155 8.43 -2.12 -16.80
N LEU A 156 9.03 -2.67 -15.75
CA LEU A 156 9.96 -1.99 -14.85
C LEU A 156 11.40 -1.96 -15.38
N GLU A 157 11.80 -2.95 -16.18
CA GLU A 157 13.17 -3.11 -16.69
C GLU A 157 13.74 -1.85 -17.35
N PRO A 158 13.04 -1.14 -18.25
CA PRO A 158 13.58 0.08 -18.86
C PRO A 158 13.54 1.30 -17.93
N LEU A 159 12.94 1.19 -16.73
CA LEU A 159 12.73 2.33 -15.82
C LEU A 159 13.65 2.32 -14.61
N LEU A 160 14.20 1.17 -14.24
CA LEU A 160 15.09 1.00 -13.10
C LEU A 160 16.55 0.89 -13.55
N LEU A 161 17.46 1.41 -12.72
CA LEU A 161 18.88 1.21 -12.95
C LEU A 161 19.22 -0.30 -12.86
N PRO A 162 20.03 -0.87 -13.77
CA PRO A 162 20.32 -2.30 -13.82
C PRO A 162 20.79 -2.90 -12.49
N GLU A 163 21.59 -2.15 -11.73
CA GLU A 163 22.12 -2.55 -10.43
C GLU A 163 21.05 -2.76 -9.35
N LEU A 164 19.88 -2.12 -9.46
CA LEU A 164 18.80 -2.25 -8.49
C LEU A 164 18.14 -3.62 -8.56
N TRP A 165 18.18 -4.29 -9.72
CA TRP A 165 17.54 -5.60 -9.91
C TRP A 165 18.08 -6.68 -8.99
N SER A 166 19.36 -6.60 -8.62
CA SER A 166 19.98 -7.52 -7.66
C SER A 166 19.44 -7.36 -6.23
N ARG A 167 18.79 -6.22 -5.95
CA ARG A 167 18.24 -5.83 -4.64
C ARG A 167 16.71 -5.85 -4.61
N LEU A 168 16.07 -6.29 -5.69
CA LEU A 168 14.62 -6.25 -5.89
C LEU A 168 14.04 -7.66 -6.06
N THR A 169 12.99 -7.97 -5.30
CA THR A 169 12.17 -9.17 -5.48
C THR A 169 10.71 -8.78 -5.69
N LEU A 170 10.09 -9.36 -6.71
CA LEU A 170 8.66 -9.27 -6.98
C LEU A 170 8.05 -10.65 -6.74
N GLU A 171 7.08 -10.74 -5.84
CA GLU A 171 6.41 -12.02 -5.55
C GLU A 171 4.94 -11.81 -5.20
N ARG A 172 4.17 -12.89 -5.19
CA ARG A 172 2.76 -12.89 -4.79
C ARG A 172 2.55 -13.90 -3.67
N GLY A 173 1.80 -13.53 -2.63
CA GLY A 173 1.48 -14.45 -1.54
C GLY A 173 0.77 -13.78 -0.36
N ASP A 174 0.33 -14.60 0.60
CA ASP A 174 -0.35 -14.16 1.83
C ASP A 174 0.48 -14.40 3.09
N GLN A 175 1.70 -14.92 2.94
CA GLN A 175 2.57 -15.20 4.06
C GLN A 175 3.04 -13.89 4.70
N LEU A 176 2.98 -13.85 6.02
CA LEU A 176 3.49 -12.77 6.84
C LEU A 176 4.78 -13.23 7.52
N PRO A 177 5.83 -12.39 7.64
CA PRO A 177 7.02 -12.75 8.39
C PRO A 177 6.70 -13.03 9.87
N GLU A 178 7.60 -13.72 10.55
CA GLU A 178 7.47 -13.88 12.00
C GLU A 178 7.72 -12.54 12.71
N PRO A 179 6.95 -12.16 13.76
CA PRO A 179 7.11 -10.89 14.46
C PRO A 179 8.54 -10.65 14.95
N ALA A 180 9.23 -11.70 15.39
CA ALA A 180 10.62 -11.62 15.84
C ALA A 180 11.62 -11.21 14.73
N GLN A 181 11.22 -11.29 13.45
CA GLN A 181 12.02 -10.86 12.31
C GLN A 181 11.74 -9.40 11.92
N VAL A 182 10.66 -8.81 12.44
CA VAL A 182 10.21 -7.45 12.10
C VAL A 182 10.72 -6.46 13.15
N GLU A 183 11.54 -5.52 12.70
CA GLU A 183 12.14 -4.47 13.55
C GLU A 183 11.18 -3.29 13.72
N ALA A 184 10.47 -2.93 12.65
CA ALA A 184 9.40 -1.95 12.68
C ALA A 184 8.39 -2.21 11.56
N LEU A 185 7.14 -1.79 11.81
CA LEU A 185 6.02 -1.90 10.89
C LEU A 185 5.53 -0.51 10.46
N LEU A 186 5.32 -0.29 9.16
CA LEU A 186 4.61 0.86 8.61
C LEU A 186 3.24 0.40 8.09
N LEU A 187 2.17 0.93 8.67
CA LEU A 187 0.79 0.74 8.22
C LEU A 187 0.38 1.98 7.42
N VAL A 188 -0.02 1.77 6.17
CA VAL A 188 -0.42 2.82 5.24
C VAL A 188 -1.89 2.66 4.90
N GLN A 189 -2.67 3.74 5.00
CA GLN A 189 -4.10 3.69 4.64
C GLN A 189 -4.34 3.66 3.13
N SER A 190 -3.57 4.43 2.36
CA SER A 190 -3.75 4.63 0.90
C SER A 190 -5.20 4.83 0.46
N PRO A 191 -5.90 5.86 0.98
CA PRO A 191 -7.34 5.98 0.73
C PRO A 191 -7.76 6.33 -0.73
N ALA A 192 -6.81 6.33 -1.67
CA ALA A 192 -7.03 6.47 -3.11
C ALA A 192 -7.47 5.14 -3.70
N TRP A 193 -7.03 4.05 -3.08
CA TRP A 193 -7.28 2.68 -3.44
C TRP A 193 -8.21 1.99 -2.45
N THR A 194 -8.28 2.45 -1.20
CA THR A 194 -9.08 1.79 -0.15
C THR A 194 -10.43 2.43 0.07
N SER A 195 -11.47 1.60 0.12
CA SER A 195 -12.84 2.01 0.37
C SER A 195 -13.03 2.46 1.83
N PRO A 196 -13.66 3.63 2.08
CA PRO A 196 -14.06 4.06 3.42
C PRO A 196 -15.02 3.05 4.10
N ALA A 197 -15.63 2.13 3.36
CA ALA A 197 -16.42 1.04 3.96
C ALA A 197 -15.60 0.22 4.99
N HIS A 198 -14.27 0.18 4.86
CA HIS A 198 -13.38 -0.66 5.65
C HIS A 198 -12.59 0.09 6.74
N ASP A 199 -12.91 1.36 6.99
CA ASP A 199 -12.23 2.17 8.02
C ASP A 199 -12.27 1.47 9.39
N ASP A 200 -13.40 0.90 9.80
CA ASP A 200 -13.51 0.24 11.10
C ASP A 200 -12.50 -0.92 11.27
N ALA A 201 -12.27 -1.70 10.21
CA ALA A 201 -11.28 -2.78 10.23
C ALA A 201 -9.85 -2.23 10.27
N LEU A 202 -9.54 -1.17 9.52
CA LEU A 202 -8.25 -0.49 9.59
C LEU A 202 -7.99 0.05 11.00
N PHE A 203 -8.96 0.75 11.58
CA PHE A 203 -8.82 1.34 12.91
C PHE A 203 -8.75 0.28 14.01
N GLN A 204 -9.37 -0.89 13.83
CA GLN A 204 -9.16 -2.02 14.71
C GLN A 204 -7.69 -2.50 14.68
N VAL A 205 -7.06 -2.52 13.50
CA VAL A 205 -5.61 -2.81 13.39
C VAL A 205 -4.77 -1.72 14.05
N VAL A 206 -5.12 -0.45 13.85
CA VAL A 206 -4.47 0.68 14.54
C VAL A 206 -4.53 0.52 16.06
N GLU A 207 -5.67 0.11 16.61
CA GLU A 207 -5.82 -0.16 18.04
C GLU A 207 -4.92 -1.29 18.54
N TRP A 208 -4.78 -2.37 17.77
CA TRP A 208 -3.89 -3.48 18.13
C TRP A 208 -2.41 -3.08 18.10
N LEU A 209 -2.02 -2.28 17.11
CA LEU A 209 -0.62 -1.92 16.87
C LEU A 209 -0.15 -0.71 17.68
N GLN A 210 -1.08 0.16 18.10
CA GLN A 210 -0.78 1.42 18.80
C GLN A 210 0.34 2.25 18.13
N PRO A 211 0.24 2.54 16.82
CA PRO A 211 1.35 3.11 16.06
C PRO A 211 1.64 4.57 16.40
N GLN A 212 2.89 4.97 16.21
CA GLN A 212 3.23 6.38 16.10
C GLN A 212 2.69 6.95 14.77
N VAL A 213 1.92 8.03 14.86
CA VAL A 213 1.39 8.70 13.67
C VAL A 213 2.49 9.53 12.99
N LEU A 214 2.80 9.18 11.73
CA LEU A 214 3.66 9.97 10.84
C LEU A 214 2.84 11.00 10.06
N SER A 215 1.64 10.60 9.63
CA SER A 215 0.63 11.50 9.09
C SER A 215 -0.76 11.02 9.47
N ALA A 216 -1.65 11.96 9.74
CA ALA A 216 -3.03 11.66 10.10
C ALA A 216 -3.72 10.92 8.95
N VAL A 217 -4.45 9.86 9.28
CA VAL A 217 -5.28 9.08 8.34
C VAL A 217 -6.69 9.66 8.25
N CYS A 218 -7.35 9.46 7.11
CA CYS A 218 -8.74 9.87 6.91
C CYS A 218 -9.63 8.99 7.75
N ARG A 219 -10.66 9.57 8.35
CA ARG A 219 -11.78 8.79 8.87
C ARG A 219 -13.05 9.22 8.17
N ARG A 220 -13.88 8.26 7.75
CA ARG A 220 -15.27 8.53 7.37
C ARG A 220 -15.96 9.20 8.58
N THR A 221 -16.20 10.49 8.48
CA THR A 221 -17.05 11.23 9.43
C THR A 221 -18.41 11.49 8.79
#